data_AF-A0A9W7NNV8-F1
#
_entry.id   AF-A0A9W7NNV8-F1
#
_cell.length_a   1.000
_cell.length_b   1.000
_cell.length_c   1.000
_cell.angle_alpha   90.00
_cell.angle_beta   90.00
_cell.angle_gamma   90.00
#
_symmetry.space_group_name_H-M   'P 1'
#
loop_
_entity.id
_entity.type
_entity.pdbx_description
1 polymer ?
#
loop_
_entity_poly.entity_id
_entity_poly.type
_entity_poly.pdbx_seq_one_letter_code
_entity_poly.pdbx_strand_id
1 'polypeptide(L)'
;MVGLSDIGSMAQSLQSSIDAAMKRVQEQAKQATDAKPGGKVQEYEQTVRKSALNAAPFATNVGTLVKDTSRLNVLSSLAPNDPADFYKFSVTAPGEATLGRVGDAGVRVQLMDKQGKIVADSNSEAGSTYDAYKKFEAGTLTLDRGDYTLRVSRDKGVAAKEEKNYGLQLRMGDYSKDYDTVAKQPVKGENPLQTTPQLQRLTALLTGGGSSGSGALGILTGGSGYSGRGSLLNGLF
;
A
#
# COMPACT_ATOMS: atom_id res chain seq x y z
N MET A 1 -16.77 38.38 -52.30
CA MET A 1 -17.08 38.99 -50.99
C MET A 1 -17.48 37.84 -50.07
N VAL A 2 -16.57 37.35 -49.22
CA VAL A 2 -16.84 36.32 -48.22
C VAL A 2 -17.37 37.04 -46.98
N GLY A 3 -18.58 36.71 -46.56
CA GLY A 3 -19.37 37.49 -45.60
C GLY A 3 -18.96 37.25 -44.16
N LEU A 4 -18.89 38.33 -43.38
CA LEU A 4 -18.64 38.36 -41.93
C LEU A 4 -19.65 37.55 -41.09
N SER A 5 -20.72 37.04 -41.71
CA SER A 5 -21.77 36.22 -41.07
C SER A 5 -21.35 34.75 -40.84
N ASP A 6 -20.40 34.22 -41.61
CA ASP A 6 -19.95 32.81 -41.48
C ASP A 6 -18.96 32.61 -40.32
N ILE A 7 -18.34 33.68 -39.83
CA ILE A 7 -17.42 33.64 -38.67
C ILE A 7 -18.23 33.58 -37.36
N GLY A 8 -19.40 34.22 -37.31
CA GLY A 8 -20.25 34.26 -36.12
C GLY A 8 -20.86 32.89 -35.76
N SER A 9 -21.26 32.12 -36.77
CA SER A 9 -21.80 30.77 -36.58
C SER A 9 -20.73 29.76 -36.16
N MET A 10 -19.50 29.90 -36.68
CA MET A 10 -18.36 29.10 -36.21
C MET A 10 -17.98 29.44 -34.75
N ALA A 11 -17.98 30.71 -34.36
CA ALA A 11 -17.68 31.13 -32.99
C ALA A 11 -18.70 30.56 -31.98
N GLN A 12 -20.00 30.52 -32.31
CA GLN A 12 -21.02 29.91 -31.47
C GLN A 12 -20.92 28.38 -31.40
N SER A 13 -20.56 27.72 -32.52
CA SER A 13 -20.32 26.26 -32.53
C SER A 13 -19.08 25.88 -31.71
N LEU A 14 -18.03 26.72 -31.77
CA LEU A 14 -16.82 26.58 -30.96
C LEU A 14 -17.13 26.78 -29.49
N GLN A 15 -17.86 27.83 -29.12
CA GLN A 15 -18.25 28.08 -27.73
C GLN A 15 -19.07 26.91 -27.15
N SER A 16 -20.04 26.42 -27.91
CA SER A 16 -20.86 25.26 -27.51
C SER A 16 -20.04 23.98 -27.39
N SER A 17 -19.06 23.79 -28.27
CA SER A 17 -18.14 22.65 -28.24
C SER A 17 -17.13 22.74 -27.09
N ILE A 18 -16.71 23.96 -26.72
CA ILE A 18 -15.83 24.24 -25.59
C ILE A 18 -16.58 23.99 -24.29
N ASP A 19 -17.83 24.42 -24.15
CA ASP A 19 -18.63 24.17 -22.96
C ASP A 19 -18.93 22.66 -22.79
N ALA A 20 -19.21 21.94 -23.88
CA ALA A 20 -19.40 20.48 -23.86
C ALA A 20 -18.08 19.71 -23.63
N ALA A 21 -16.94 20.24 -24.08
CA ALA A 21 -15.62 19.68 -23.82
C ALA A 21 -15.19 19.96 -22.38
N MET A 22 -15.40 21.17 -21.87
CA MET A 22 -15.15 21.56 -20.48
C MET A 22 -16.03 20.79 -19.51
N LYS A 23 -17.29 20.54 -19.85
CA LYS A 23 -18.18 19.70 -19.04
C LYS A 23 -17.75 18.24 -19.03
N ARG A 24 -17.28 17.69 -20.16
CA ARG A 24 -16.68 16.34 -20.22
C ARG A 24 -15.34 16.25 -19.51
N VAL A 25 -14.50 17.28 -19.59
CA VAL A 25 -13.22 17.37 -18.86
C VAL A 25 -13.48 17.55 -17.37
N GLN A 26 -14.51 18.29 -16.96
CA GLN A 26 -14.95 18.37 -15.57
C GLN A 26 -15.61 17.07 -15.10
N GLU A 27 -16.33 16.33 -15.94
CA GLU A 27 -16.89 15.01 -15.63
C GLU A 27 -15.80 13.93 -15.57
N GLN A 28 -14.75 14.02 -16.41
CA GLN A 28 -13.56 13.17 -16.34
C GLN A 28 -12.66 13.53 -15.14
N ALA A 29 -12.58 14.82 -14.78
CA ALA A 29 -11.89 15.28 -13.57
C ALA A 29 -12.65 14.89 -12.29
N LYS A 30 -13.99 14.86 -12.35
CA LYS A 30 -14.84 14.27 -11.30
C LYS A 30 -14.59 12.76 -11.21
N GLN A 31 -14.61 12.03 -12.31
CA GLN A 31 -14.35 10.58 -12.32
C GLN A 31 -12.95 10.20 -11.78
N ALA A 32 -11.97 11.11 -11.82
CA ALA A 32 -10.64 10.91 -11.23
C ALA A 32 -10.58 11.17 -9.70
N THR A 33 -11.57 11.81 -9.09
CA THR A 33 -11.61 12.17 -7.65
C THR A 33 -13.03 12.21 -7.05
N ASP A 34 -13.95 11.37 -7.54
CA ASP A 34 -15.36 11.28 -7.09
C ASP A 34 -15.51 10.53 -5.74
N ALA A 35 -14.91 11.04 -4.67
CA ALA A 35 -15.39 10.77 -3.32
C ALA A 35 -15.89 12.07 -2.74
N LYS A 36 -17.13 12.09 -2.25
CA LYS A 36 -17.58 13.23 -1.46
C LYS A 36 -17.18 12.96 0.00
N PRO A 37 -16.51 13.92 0.67
CA PRO A 37 -16.33 13.81 2.11
C PRO A 37 -17.72 13.70 2.76
N GLY A 38 -17.95 12.67 3.56
CA GLY A 38 -19.25 12.40 4.21
C GLY A 38 -19.63 13.39 5.32
N GLY A 39 -18.98 14.56 5.36
CA GLY A 39 -19.08 15.57 6.42
C GLY A 39 -17.74 16.25 6.69
N LYS A 40 -17.53 16.72 7.93
CA LYS A 40 -16.22 17.22 8.38
C LYS A 40 -15.22 16.05 8.40
N VAL A 41 -14.23 16.09 7.51
CA VAL A 41 -13.17 15.09 7.44
C VAL A 41 -12.25 15.23 8.64
N GLN A 42 -11.93 14.11 9.27
CA GLN A 42 -10.87 14.04 10.28
C GLN A 42 -9.55 13.73 9.58
N GLU A 43 -8.58 14.64 9.68
CA GLU A 43 -7.27 14.51 9.06
C GLU A 43 -6.26 13.96 10.08
N TYR A 44 -5.49 12.97 9.65
CA TYR A 44 -4.43 12.34 10.42
C TYR A 44 -3.15 12.33 9.59
N GLU A 45 -2.09 12.97 10.07
CA GLU A 45 -0.79 12.94 9.40
C GLU A 45 0.20 12.08 10.19
N GLN A 46 0.94 11.23 9.47
CA GLN A 46 2.13 10.59 9.98
C GLN A 46 3.30 10.81 9.03
N THR A 47 4.46 11.12 9.62
CA THR A 47 5.74 11.07 8.92
C THR A 47 6.43 9.77 9.29
N VAL A 48 6.72 8.93 8.31
CA VAL A 48 7.40 7.64 8.51
C VAL A 48 8.67 7.60 7.67
N ARG A 49 9.76 7.06 8.23
CA ARG A 49 10.96 6.77 7.45
C ARG A 49 10.85 5.39 6.83
N LYS A 50 11.18 5.27 5.55
CA LYS A 50 11.25 4.00 4.84
C LYS A 50 12.39 3.15 5.39
N SER A 51 12.22 1.83 5.33
CA SER A 51 13.31 0.90 5.59
C SER A 51 14.40 1.04 4.53
N ALA A 52 15.67 0.83 4.90
CA ALA A 52 16.75 0.69 3.93
C ALA A 52 16.68 -0.64 3.15
N LEU A 53 15.83 -1.58 3.57
CA LEU A 53 15.57 -2.85 2.88
C LEU A 53 14.32 -2.74 2.02
N ASN A 54 14.50 -3.02 0.73
CA ASN A 54 13.45 -2.95 -0.29
C ASN A 54 12.78 -4.32 -0.47
N ALA A 55 12.04 -4.74 0.54
CA ALA A 55 11.27 -5.98 0.52
C ALA A 55 9.94 -5.84 1.27
N ALA A 56 8.94 -6.61 0.85
CA ALA A 56 7.59 -6.58 1.43
C ALA A 56 7.53 -6.73 2.98
N PRO A 57 8.35 -7.55 3.65
CA PRO A 57 8.34 -7.62 5.12
C PRO A 57 8.66 -6.30 5.82
N PHE A 58 9.43 -5.41 5.17
CA PHE A 58 9.84 -4.10 5.66
C PHE A 58 8.98 -2.97 5.11
N ALA A 59 7.84 -3.28 4.51
CA ALA A 59 6.93 -2.29 3.94
C ALA A 59 6.45 -1.30 5.01
N THR A 60 6.43 -0.02 4.64
CA THR A 60 5.90 1.06 5.46
C THR A 60 4.40 0.89 5.63
N ASN A 61 3.92 0.86 6.88
CA ASN A 61 2.48 0.76 7.15
C ASN A 61 1.80 2.10 6.90
N VAL A 62 0.82 2.12 6.00
CA VAL A 62 0.06 3.33 5.63
C VAL A 62 -1.35 3.35 6.19
N GLY A 63 -1.73 2.31 6.95
CA GLY A 63 -2.98 2.26 7.70
C GLY A 63 -3.94 1.16 7.26
N THR A 64 -5.23 1.40 7.52
CA THR A 64 -6.30 0.43 7.30
C THR A 64 -7.37 1.05 6.43
N LEU A 65 -7.64 0.40 5.31
CA LEU A 65 -8.68 0.74 4.34
C LEU A 65 -10.03 0.18 4.81
N VAL A 66 -10.90 1.09 5.20
CA VAL A 66 -12.26 0.89 5.70
C VAL A 66 -13.22 1.57 4.74
N LYS A 67 -14.15 0.79 4.18
CA LYS A 67 -15.18 1.27 3.26
C LYS A 67 -15.98 2.44 3.86
N ASP A 68 -16.23 3.45 3.04
CA ASP A 68 -16.99 4.67 3.36
C ASP A 68 -16.42 5.49 4.53
N THR A 69 -15.19 5.18 4.96
CA THR A 69 -14.60 5.73 6.19
C THR A 69 -13.22 6.28 5.94
N SER A 70 -12.27 5.49 5.43
CA SER A 70 -10.87 5.89 5.33
C SER A 70 -10.45 6.20 3.91
N ARG A 71 -9.68 7.27 3.76
CA ARG A 71 -8.80 7.50 2.61
C ARG A 71 -7.35 7.44 3.10
N LEU A 72 -6.50 6.72 2.38
CA LEU A 72 -5.07 6.59 2.69
C LEU A 72 -4.28 7.30 1.61
N ASN A 73 -3.49 8.30 1.98
CA ASN A 73 -2.59 9.00 1.07
C ASN A 73 -1.15 8.68 1.42
N VAL A 74 -0.33 8.50 0.39
CA VAL A 74 1.10 8.23 0.52
C VAL A 74 1.83 9.21 -0.38
N LEU A 75 2.67 10.05 0.22
CA LEU A 75 3.54 10.98 -0.50
C LEU A 75 4.99 10.55 -0.28
N SER A 76 5.71 10.31 -1.38
CA SER A 76 7.11 9.88 -1.31
C SER A 76 7.86 10.13 -2.61
N SER A 77 9.11 9.67 -2.65
CA SER A 77 9.94 9.64 -3.84
C SER A 77 10.73 8.34 -3.95
N LEU A 78 11.06 7.93 -5.17
CA LEU A 78 12.06 6.91 -5.43
C LEU A 78 13.41 7.61 -5.51
N ALA A 79 14.28 7.40 -4.53
CA ALA A 79 15.62 7.99 -4.52
C ALA A 79 16.48 7.44 -5.68
N PRO A 80 17.56 8.13 -6.07
CA PRO A 80 18.51 7.58 -7.03
C PRO A 80 19.03 6.19 -6.60
N ASN A 81 18.99 5.23 -7.53
CA ASN A 81 19.33 3.82 -7.35
C ASN A 81 18.42 3.05 -6.38
N ASP A 82 17.28 3.61 -5.99
CA ASP A 82 16.27 2.92 -5.19
C ASP A 82 15.44 1.97 -6.08
N PRO A 83 15.58 0.63 -5.97
CA PRO A 83 14.89 -0.29 -6.85
C PRO A 83 13.37 -0.25 -6.70
N ALA A 84 12.86 -0.10 -5.47
CA ALA A 84 11.43 -0.11 -5.19
C ALA A 84 11.12 0.28 -3.75
N ASP A 85 9.98 0.96 -3.57
CA ASP A 85 9.34 1.19 -2.29
C ASP A 85 8.18 0.22 -2.06
N PHE A 86 7.99 -0.16 -0.79
CA PHE A 86 6.91 -1.06 -0.38
C PHE A 86 6.05 -0.40 0.70
N TYR A 87 4.74 -0.39 0.49
CA TYR A 87 3.73 0.11 1.42
C TYR A 87 2.72 -0.97 1.73
N LYS A 88 2.38 -1.17 2.99
CA LYS A 88 1.38 -2.15 3.40
C LYS A 88 0.17 -1.47 4.01
N PHE A 89 -1.00 -2.02 3.72
CA PHE A 89 -2.27 -1.62 4.30
C PHE A 89 -3.16 -2.86 4.49
N SER A 90 -4.15 -2.75 5.36
CA SER A 90 -5.15 -3.82 5.57
C SER A 90 -6.53 -3.37 5.11
N VAL A 91 -7.31 -4.28 4.55
CA VAL A 91 -8.71 -4.08 4.16
C VAL A 91 -9.60 -4.77 5.18
N THR A 92 -10.58 -4.05 5.75
CA THR A 92 -11.43 -4.60 6.85
C THR A 92 -12.66 -5.33 6.37
N ALA A 93 -13.14 -5.04 5.17
CA ALA A 93 -14.30 -5.67 4.56
C ALA A 93 -14.17 -5.66 3.03
N PRO A 94 -14.74 -6.65 2.31
CA PRO A 94 -14.73 -6.65 0.86
C PRO A 94 -15.40 -5.41 0.26
N GLY A 95 -14.87 -4.92 -0.85
CA GLY A 95 -15.50 -3.84 -1.62
C GLY A 95 -14.63 -3.32 -2.74
N GLU A 96 -15.19 -2.39 -3.52
CA GLU A 96 -14.50 -1.77 -4.64
C GLU A 96 -13.52 -0.71 -4.14
N ALA A 97 -12.25 -0.90 -4.49
CA ALA A 97 -11.18 0.01 -4.13
C ALA A 97 -10.79 0.87 -5.33
N THR A 98 -10.45 2.13 -5.05
CA THR A 98 -9.98 3.11 -6.02
C THR A 98 -8.53 3.48 -5.72
N LEU A 99 -7.70 3.50 -6.75
CA LEU A 99 -6.33 4.04 -6.71
C LEU A 99 -6.27 5.38 -7.45
N GLY A 100 -6.00 6.46 -6.72
CA GLY A 100 -5.53 7.71 -7.29
C GLY A 100 -4.01 7.73 -7.34
N ARG A 101 -3.43 8.30 -8.41
CA ARG A 101 -1.99 8.48 -8.54
C ARG A 101 -1.67 9.85 -9.14
N VAL A 102 -0.65 10.49 -8.59
CA VAL A 102 -0.02 11.69 -9.13
C VAL A 102 1.50 11.55 -9.06
N GLY A 103 2.24 12.25 -9.92
CA GLY A 103 3.70 12.27 -9.85
C GLY A 103 4.39 12.07 -11.20
N ASP A 104 5.69 11.81 -11.13
CA ASP A 104 6.54 11.73 -12.29
C ASP A 104 6.20 10.52 -13.17
N ALA A 105 6.38 10.70 -14.48
CA ALA A 105 6.29 9.61 -15.44
C ALA A 105 7.40 8.57 -15.22
N GLY A 106 7.17 7.33 -15.67
CA GLY A 106 8.15 6.25 -15.52
C GLY A 106 8.14 5.54 -14.17
N VAL A 107 7.08 5.75 -13.36
CA VAL A 107 6.85 5.01 -12.12
C VAL A 107 5.84 3.87 -12.39
N ARG A 108 6.17 2.67 -11.92
CA ARG A 108 5.35 1.48 -11.93
C ARG A 108 4.73 1.24 -10.57
N VAL A 109 3.44 0.95 -10.53
CA VAL A 109 2.70 0.59 -9.31
C VAL A 109 2.17 -0.83 -9.44
N GLN A 110 2.44 -1.66 -8.45
CA GLN A 110 1.93 -3.02 -8.37
C GLN A 110 1.20 -3.21 -7.05
N LEU A 111 0.01 -3.79 -7.09
CA LEU A 111 -0.71 -4.26 -5.90
C LEU A 111 -0.45 -5.76 -5.75
N MET A 112 -0.07 -6.17 -4.54
CA MET A 112 0.20 -7.55 -4.19
C MET A 112 -0.71 -7.98 -3.04
N ASP A 113 -1.17 -9.22 -3.07
CA ASP A 113 -1.86 -9.85 -1.95
C ASP A 113 -0.88 -10.24 -0.83
N LYS A 114 -1.42 -10.80 0.25
CA LYS A 114 -0.65 -11.27 1.41
C LYS A 114 0.40 -12.33 1.06
N GLN A 115 0.18 -13.09 -0.01
CA GLN A 115 1.09 -14.12 -0.50
C GLN A 115 2.20 -13.53 -1.39
N GLY A 116 2.14 -12.23 -1.70
CA GLY A 116 3.09 -11.56 -2.59
C GLY A 116 2.76 -11.74 -4.07
N LYS A 117 1.58 -12.29 -4.41
CA LYS A 117 1.13 -12.41 -5.80
C LYS A 117 0.66 -11.04 -6.28
N ILE A 118 1.12 -10.63 -7.46
CA ILE A 118 0.67 -9.40 -8.11
C ILE A 118 -0.78 -9.59 -8.57
N VAL A 119 -1.67 -8.77 -8.04
CA VAL A 119 -3.11 -8.76 -8.37
C VAL A 119 -3.49 -7.59 -9.28
N ALA A 120 -2.70 -6.51 -9.28
CA ALA A 120 -2.82 -5.42 -10.25
C ALA A 120 -1.43 -4.83 -10.55
N ASP A 121 -1.19 -4.42 -11.80
CA ASP A 121 0.10 -3.93 -12.28
C ASP A 121 -0.06 -2.81 -13.30
N SER A 122 0.59 -1.66 -13.08
CA SER A 122 0.47 -0.51 -13.99
C SER A 122 1.21 -0.67 -15.31
N ASN A 123 2.01 -1.72 -15.48
CA ASN A 123 2.68 -2.00 -16.75
C ASN A 123 1.65 -2.48 -17.80
N SER A 124 1.55 -1.78 -18.93
CA SER A 124 0.63 -2.12 -20.03
C SER A 124 0.86 -3.50 -20.65
N GLU A 125 2.06 -4.07 -20.49
CA GLU A 125 2.41 -5.40 -20.98
C GLU A 125 2.07 -6.52 -19.97
N ALA A 126 1.47 -6.20 -18.80
CA ALA A 126 1.22 -7.17 -17.74
C ALA A 126 -0.05 -8.03 -17.94
N GLY A 127 -0.76 -7.87 -19.05
CA GLY A 127 -1.95 -8.68 -19.38
C GLY A 127 -3.08 -8.46 -18.38
N SER A 128 -3.64 -9.54 -17.81
CA SER A 128 -4.81 -9.46 -16.93
C SER A 128 -4.59 -8.63 -15.66
N THR A 129 -3.35 -8.50 -15.17
CA THR A 129 -3.06 -7.64 -14.03
C THR A 129 -3.03 -6.16 -14.40
N TYR A 130 -2.79 -5.83 -15.68
CA TYR A 130 -2.99 -4.48 -16.19
C TYR A 130 -4.47 -4.12 -16.28
N ASP A 131 -5.32 -5.06 -16.72
CA ASP A 131 -6.77 -4.87 -16.70
C ASP A 131 -7.28 -4.67 -15.27
N ALA A 132 -6.76 -5.43 -14.31
CA ALA A 132 -7.06 -5.26 -12.89
C ALA A 132 -6.56 -3.90 -12.36
N TYR A 133 -5.42 -3.40 -12.84
CA TYR A 133 -4.94 -2.05 -12.52
C TYR A 133 -5.87 -0.98 -13.08
N LYS A 134 -6.37 -1.13 -14.31
CA LYS A 134 -7.37 -0.21 -14.86
C LYS A 134 -8.66 -0.21 -14.05
N LYS A 135 -9.12 -1.37 -13.59
CA LYS A 135 -10.25 -1.46 -12.65
C LYS A 135 -9.93 -0.78 -11.32
N PHE A 136 -8.69 -0.87 -10.84
CA PHE A 136 -8.26 -0.23 -9.60
C PHE A 136 -8.27 1.30 -9.73
N GLU A 137 -7.72 1.85 -10.82
CA GLU A 137 -7.82 3.28 -11.13
C GLU A 137 -9.28 3.74 -11.25
N ALA A 138 -10.11 2.95 -11.92
CA ALA A 138 -11.52 3.25 -12.13
C ALA A 138 -12.42 3.03 -10.89
N GLY A 139 -11.88 2.49 -9.79
CA GLY A 139 -12.68 2.22 -8.59
C GLY A 139 -13.65 1.05 -8.72
N THR A 140 -13.35 0.07 -9.57
CA THR A 140 -14.18 -1.13 -9.81
C THR A 140 -13.44 -2.43 -9.49
N LEU A 141 -12.20 -2.36 -9.00
CA LEU A 141 -11.47 -3.53 -8.51
C LEU A 141 -11.98 -3.89 -7.11
N THR A 142 -12.61 -5.05 -6.98
CA THR A 142 -12.99 -5.58 -5.67
C THR A 142 -11.75 -6.12 -4.95
N LEU A 143 -11.49 -5.63 -3.74
CA LEU A 143 -10.53 -6.22 -2.81
C LEU A 143 -11.28 -6.93 -1.70
N ASP A 144 -10.83 -8.13 -1.35
CA ASP A 144 -11.32 -8.86 -0.18
C ASP A 144 -10.67 -8.36 1.11
N ARG A 145 -11.26 -8.72 2.26
CA ARG A 145 -10.62 -8.51 3.57
C ARG A 145 -9.25 -9.20 3.58
N GLY A 146 -8.20 -8.44 3.90
CA GLY A 146 -6.85 -8.99 3.96
C GLY A 146 -5.77 -7.93 4.02
N ASP A 147 -4.53 -8.41 4.08
CA ASP A 147 -3.33 -7.58 4.02
C ASP A 147 -2.88 -7.45 2.58
N TYR A 148 -2.56 -6.23 2.15
CA TYR A 148 -2.07 -5.94 0.81
C TYR A 148 -0.80 -5.11 0.87
N THR A 149 0.00 -5.23 -0.19
CA THR A 149 1.23 -4.45 -0.34
C THR A 149 1.22 -3.75 -1.70
N LEU A 150 1.41 -2.43 -1.69
CA LEU A 150 1.77 -1.67 -2.88
C LEU A 150 3.28 -1.68 -3.04
N ARG A 151 3.74 -2.05 -4.22
CA ARG A 151 5.12 -1.86 -4.65
C ARG A 151 5.18 -0.74 -5.67
N VAL A 152 5.99 0.27 -5.38
CA VAL A 152 6.27 1.38 -6.28
C VAL A 152 7.69 1.22 -6.78
N SER A 153 7.90 1.22 -8.09
CA SER A 153 9.21 1.03 -8.70
C SER A 153 9.33 1.87 -9.96
N ARG A 154 10.48 1.82 -10.64
CA ARG A 154 10.62 2.44 -11.96
C ARG A 154 10.13 1.49 -13.05
N ASP A 155 9.55 2.04 -14.11
CA ASP A 155 9.27 1.28 -15.32
C ASP A 155 10.56 0.71 -15.91
N LYS A 156 10.44 -0.40 -16.63
CA LYS A 156 11.60 -1.04 -17.25
C LYS A 156 12.25 -0.07 -18.26
N GLY A 157 13.55 0.15 -18.12
CA GLY A 157 14.31 1.06 -18.99
C GLY A 157 14.37 2.51 -18.51
N VAL A 158 13.64 2.88 -17.46
CA VAL A 158 13.78 4.21 -16.84
C VAL A 158 15.05 4.26 -16.00
N ALA A 159 15.85 5.32 -16.20
CA ALA A 159 17.13 5.47 -15.53
C ALA A 159 16.97 5.62 -14.00
N ALA A 160 17.75 4.86 -13.25
CA ALA A 160 17.74 4.92 -11.79
C ALA A 160 18.50 6.13 -11.22
N LYS A 161 19.08 7.00 -12.06
CA LYS A 161 19.87 8.16 -11.59
C LYS A 161 19.00 9.33 -11.14
N GLU A 162 17.77 9.39 -11.62
CA GLU A 162 16.84 10.47 -11.30
C GLU A 162 15.92 10.05 -10.15
N GLU A 163 15.71 11.00 -9.25
CA GLU A 163 14.62 10.92 -8.28
C GLU A 163 13.28 10.98 -9.02
N LYS A 164 12.30 10.20 -8.55
CA LYS A 164 10.91 10.23 -9.06
C LYS A 164 9.95 10.46 -7.90
N ASN A 165 9.25 11.58 -7.91
CA ASN A 165 8.25 11.93 -6.92
C ASN A 165 6.91 11.29 -7.27
N TYR A 166 6.17 10.83 -6.26
CA TYR A 166 4.85 10.26 -6.47
C TYR A 166 3.95 10.43 -5.24
N GLY A 167 2.64 10.50 -5.54
CA GLY A 167 1.56 10.45 -4.58
C GLY A 167 0.60 9.31 -4.95
N LEU A 168 0.22 8.51 -3.97
CA LEU A 168 -0.80 7.47 -4.11
C LEU A 168 -1.95 7.75 -3.15
N GLN A 169 -3.17 7.53 -3.61
CA GLN A 169 -4.38 7.66 -2.81
C GLN A 169 -5.18 6.36 -2.92
N LEU A 170 -5.58 5.79 -1.79
CA LEU A 170 -6.44 4.61 -1.70
C LEU A 170 -7.74 4.97 -0.99
N ARG A 171 -8.87 4.50 -1.52
CA ARG A 171 -10.18 4.61 -0.87
C ARG A 171 -11.11 3.48 -1.30
N MET A 172 -12.21 3.32 -0.59
CA MET A 172 -13.32 2.44 -0.97
C MET A 172 -14.63 3.18 -0.71
N GLY A 173 -15.27 3.67 -1.76
CA GLY A 173 -16.46 4.53 -1.64
C GLY A 173 -16.13 5.94 -1.13
N ASP A 174 -16.98 6.47 -0.26
CA ASP A 174 -16.80 7.78 0.37
C ASP A 174 -15.79 7.73 1.53
N TYR A 175 -15.54 8.84 2.20
CA TYR A 175 -14.65 8.88 3.37
C TYR A 175 -15.08 9.95 4.39
N SER A 176 -14.71 9.70 5.64
CA SER A 176 -14.83 10.64 6.77
C SER A 176 -13.51 10.84 7.52
N LYS A 177 -12.50 10.01 7.24
CA LYS A 177 -11.16 10.06 7.81
C LYS A 177 -10.12 10.03 6.69
N ASP A 178 -9.15 10.91 6.78
CA ASP A 178 -8.06 11.03 5.83
C ASP A 178 -6.74 10.77 6.55
N TYR A 179 -5.94 9.86 5.99
CA TYR A 179 -4.70 9.41 6.59
C TYR A 179 -3.54 9.71 5.65
N ASP A 180 -2.80 10.77 5.95
CA ASP A 180 -1.65 11.21 5.18
C ASP A 180 -0.38 10.58 5.71
N THR A 181 0.30 9.82 4.86
CA THR A 181 1.61 9.23 5.15
C THR A 181 2.67 9.89 4.30
N VAL A 182 3.54 10.68 4.94
CA VAL A 182 4.74 11.23 4.32
C VAL A 182 5.89 10.25 4.54
N ALA A 183 6.25 9.50 3.50
CA ALA A 183 7.30 8.51 3.56
C ALA A 183 8.65 9.10 3.15
N LYS A 184 9.54 9.29 4.13
CA LYS A 184 10.88 9.86 3.94
C LYS A 184 11.92 8.78 3.62
N GLN A 185 12.94 9.14 2.85
CA GLN A 185 14.05 8.23 2.53
C GLN A 185 14.74 7.68 3.79
N PRO A 186 15.29 6.46 3.74
CA PRO A 186 16.10 5.92 4.82
C PRO A 186 17.35 6.79 5.05
N VAL A 187 17.86 6.78 6.28
CA VAL A 187 19.16 7.41 6.53
C VAL A 187 20.27 6.53 5.95
N LYS A 188 21.27 7.14 5.29
CA LYS A 188 22.41 6.39 4.73
C LYS A 188 23.12 5.62 5.85
N GLY A 189 23.17 4.29 5.73
CA GLY A 189 23.78 3.41 6.73
C GLY A 189 22.85 2.91 7.84
N GLU A 190 21.55 3.23 7.78
CA GLU A 190 20.55 2.71 8.71
C GLU A 190 20.33 1.21 8.50
N ASN A 191 20.43 0.41 9.58
CA ASN A 191 20.25 -1.03 9.52
C ASN A 191 18.90 -1.45 10.11
N PRO A 192 17.89 -1.79 9.28
CA PRO A 192 16.52 -2.03 9.74
C PRO A 192 16.35 -3.31 10.57
N LEU A 193 17.35 -4.20 10.56
CA LEU A 193 17.41 -5.37 11.45
C LEU A 193 17.66 -4.98 12.91
N GLN A 194 18.29 -3.82 13.15
CA GLN A 194 18.52 -3.31 14.49
C GLN A 194 17.33 -2.49 15.02
N THR A 195 16.43 -2.02 14.16
CA THR A 195 15.32 -1.15 14.57
C THR A 195 13.98 -1.86 14.65
N THR A 196 13.89 -3.12 14.18
CA THR A 196 12.64 -3.91 14.20
C THR A 196 12.61 -4.86 15.42
N PRO A 197 11.83 -4.57 16.49
CA PRO A 197 11.86 -5.37 17.73
C PRO A 197 11.50 -6.85 17.51
N GLN A 198 10.65 -7.15 16.53
CA GLN A 198 10.27 -8.54 16.21
C GLN A 198 11.43 -9.33 15.59
N LEU A 199 12.26 -8.70 14.76
CA LEU A 199 13.44 -9.31 14.15
C LEU A 199 14.65 -9.34 15.08
N GLN A 200 14.76 -8.39 16.02
CA GLN A 200 15.69 -8.50 17.13
C GLN A 200 15.40 -9.73 17.99
N ARG A 201 14.11 -10.02 18.26
CA ARG A 201 13.71 -11.23 19.00
C ARG A 201 14.00 -12.51 18.21
N LEU A 202 13.76 -12.50 16.89
CA LEU A 202 14.08 -13.66 16.06
C LEU A 202 15.60 -13.87 15.92
N THR A 203 16.37 -12.79 15.73
CA THR A 203 17.83 -12.81 15.73
C THR A 203 18.34 -13.29 17.07
N ALA A 204 17.86 -12.77 18.21
CA ALA A 204 18.24 -13.23 19.54
C ALA A 204 17.90 -14.72 19.79
N LEU A 205 16.85 -15.24 19.15
CA LEU A 205 16.50 -16.66 19.20
C LEU A 205 17.40 -17.53 18.30
N LEU A 206 17.84 -16.99 17.15
CA LEU A 206 18.72 -17.67 16.20
C LEU A 206 20.21 -17.58 16.56
N THR A 207 20.64 -16.46 17.14
CA THR A 207 22.01 -16.20 17.62
C THR A 207 22.17 -16.53 19.10
N GLY A 208 21.09 -16.92 19.79
CA GLY A 208 21.07 -17.37 21.19
C GLY A 208 21.55 -18.82 21.39
N GLY A 209 22.47 -19.29 20.53
CA GLY A 209 23.14 -20.58 20.67
C GLY A 209 24.56 -20.38 21.19
N GLY A 210 24.73 -20.31 22.52
CA GLY A 210 26.04 -20.52 23.15
C GLY A 210 26.38 -19.56 24.29
N SER A 211 25.74 -19.71 25.45
CA SER A 211 26.43 -19.72 26.75
C SER A 211 25.47 -20.04 27.90
N SER A 212 25.73 -21.19 28.50
CA SER A 212 25.26 -21.79 29.75
C SER A 212 24.56 -20.87 30.77
N GLY A 213 23.32 -21.23 31.11
CA GLY A 213 22.60 -20.71 32.28
C GLY A 213 21.31 -21.48 32.50
N SER A 214 21.35 -22.46 33.40
CA SER A 214 20.28 -23.39 33.77
C SER A 214 18.96 -22.71 34.15
N GLY A 215 17.82 -23.21 33.63
CA GLY A 215 16.50 -22.77 34.10
C GLY A 215 15.30 -23.13 33.21
N ALA A 216 14.93 -24.42 33.20
CA ALA A 216 13.57 -24.94 32.96
C ALA A 216 12.79 -24.48 31.70
N LEU A 217 13.12 -25.07 30.55
CA LEU A 217 12.18 -25.30 29.46
C LEU A 217 11.28 -26.50 29.82
N GLY A 218 10.02 -26.22 30.18
CA GLY A 218 9.07 -27.24 30.62
C GLY A 218 7.64 -27.01 30.14
N ILE A 219 7.44 -26.55 28.90
CA ILE A 219 6.11 -26.51 28.26
C ILE A 219 6.30 -26.72 26.76
N LEU A 220 6.33 -27.98 26.28
CA LEU A 220 5.76 -28.34 24.96
C LEU A 220 5.79 -29.86 24.63
N THR A 221 5.36 -30.73 25.54
CA THR A 221 4.98 -32.10 25.13
C THR A 221 3.65 -32.48 25.76
N GLY A 222 2.59 -32.26 25.00
CA GLY A 222 1.31 -32.91 25.25
C GLY A 222 1.46 -34.41 25.08
N GLY A 223 1.50 -35.12 26.20
CA GLY A 223 1.39 -36.56 26.31
C GLY A 223 0.40 -36.88 27.43
N SER A 224 -0.86 -37.06 27.05
CA SER A 224 -1.93 -37.55 27.91
C SER A 224 -1.61 -38.98 28.39
N GLY A 225 -1.70 -39.26 29.69
CA GLY A 225 -1.60 -40.65 30.17
C GLY A 225 -1.45 -40.84 31.67
N TYR A 226 -2.57 -41.06 32.34
CA TYR A 226 -2.75 -41.86 33.57
C TYR A 226 -2.21 -41.35 34.92
N SER A 227 -3.17 -40.83 35.71
CA SER A 227 -3.19 -40.95 37.16
C SER A 227 -3.41 -42.41 37.59
N GLY A 228 -2.70 -42.90 38.60
CA GLY A 228 -2.97 -44.24 39.13
C GLY A 228 -2.07 -44.69 40.27
N ARG A 229 -2.47 -44.36 41.51
CA ARG A 229 -2.45 -45.17 42.74
C ARG A 229 -1.16 -45.91 43.18
N GLY A 230 -0.66 -45.52 44.35
CA GLY A 230 -0.73 -46.40 45.54
C GLY A 230 0.56 -47.03 46.09
N SER A 231 0.55 -47.19 47.42
CA SER A 231 1.39 -48.09 48.27
C SER A 231 2.79 -47.55 48.64
N LEU A 232 2.98 -46.99 49.84
CA LEU A 232 3.24 -47.66 51.13
C LEU A 232 4.56 -48.47 51.17
N LEU A 233 5.42 -48.02 52.07
CA LEU A 233 6.16 -48.82 53.05
C LEU A 233 7.29 -49.74 52.53
N ASN A 234 8.46 -49.47 53.13
CA ASN A 234 9.36 -50.45 53.74
C ASN A 234 10.54 -50.97 52.91
N GLY A 235 11.74 -50.74 53.45
CA GLY A 235 12.76 -51.78 53.54
C GLY A 235 14.13 -51.47 52.94
N LEU A 236 15.13 -51.40 53.84
CA LEU A 236 16.55 -51.81 53.73
C LEU A 236 17.30 -51.50 52.40
N PHE A 237 18.41 -50.78 52.37
CA PHE A 237 19.64 -50.87 53.18
C PHE A 237 20.36 -49.51 53.19
#